data_AF-A0A6C0CUF1-F1
#
_entry.id   AF-A0A6C0CUF1-F1
#
_cell.length_a   1.000
_cell.length_b   1.000
_cell.length_c   1.000
_cell.angle_alpha   90.00
_cell.angle_beta   90.00
_cell.angle_gamma   90.00
#
_symmetry.space_group_name_H-M   'P 1'
#
loop_
_entity.id
_entity.type
_entity.pdbx_description
1 polymer ?
#
loop_
_entity_poly.entity_id
_entity_poly.type
_entity_poly.pdbx_seq_one_letter_code
_entity_poly.pdbx_strand_id
1 'polypeptide(L)'
;MASSLTNFNKELSRFALKYKAELLEEVKTVVDSGEDLKTYLENALATVETDLASLDKKAKSKRNVGSAPRPLSAYNKFIKVTLPELKAQNPDMDNKTRMSKASEKWQSLTPKQKESYKTMEV
;
A
#
# COMPACT_ATOMS: atom_id res chain seq x y z
N MET A 1 14.06 14.48 -4.66
CA MET A 1 13.24 13.31 -4.27
C MET A 1 13.94 11.96 -4.54
N ALA A 2 14.80 11.82 -5.56
CA ALA A 2 15.48 10.55 -5.88
C ALA A 2 16.39 9.98 -4.76
N SER A 3 17.00 10.85 -3.95
CA SER A 3 17.96 10.46 -2.90
C SER A 3 17.39 9.54 -1.81
N SER A 4 16.11 9.71 -1.44
CA SER A 4 15.47 8.95 -0.33
C SER A 4 15.30 7.47 -0.66
N LEU A 5 14.86 7.14 -1.88
CA LEU A 5 14.68 5.74 -2.31
C LEU A 5 16.00 5.01 -2.45
N THR A 6 17.04 5.69 -2.95
CA THR A 6 18.40 5.14 -2.98
C THR A 6 18.95 4.88 -1.58
N ASN A 7 18.69 5.76 -0.61
CA ASN A 7 19.11 5.54 0.78
C ASN A 7 18.35 4.37 1.41
N PHE A 8 17.05 4.25 1.18
CA PHE A 8 16.27 3.11 1.63
C PHE A 8 16.80 1.78 1.08
N ASN A 9 17.08 1.71 -0.23
CA ASN A 9 17.62 0.49 -0.84
C ASN A 9 19.00 0.11 -0.27
N LYS A 10 19.85 1.12 0.01
CA LYS A 10 21.15 0.90 0.65
C LYS A 10 20.98 0.34 2.07
N GLU A 11 20.09 0.92 2.87
CA GLU A 11 19.83 0.44 4.23
C GLU A 11 19.18 -0.95 4.24
N LEU A 12 18.26 -1.23 3.32
CA LEU A 12 17.68 -2.56 3.14
C LEU A 12 18.76 -3.60 2.81
N SER A 13 19.68 -3.25 1.91
CA SER A 13 20.81 -4.12 1.54
C SER A 13 21.75 -4.33 2.72
N ARG A 14 22.05 -3.27 3.48
CA ARG A 14 22.90 -3.33 4.67
C ARG A 14 22.26 -4.23 5.74
N PHE A 15 20.97 -4.08 5.97
CA PHE A 15 20.21 -4.92 6.90
C PHE A 15 20.26 -6.39 6.49
N ALA A 16 19.95 -6.69 5.21
CA ALA A 16 19.95 -8.07 4.71
C ALA A 16 21.32 -8.75 4.86
N LEU A 17 22.41 -8.03 4.57
CA LEU A 17 23.77 -8.55 4.73
C LEU A 17 24.16 -8.77 6.20
N LYS A 18 23.78 -7.86 7.09
CA LYS A 18 24.03 -8.01 8.53
C LYS A 18 23.27 -9.21 9.11
N TYR A 19 21.99 -9.33 8.76
CA TYR A 19 21.16 -10.45 9.19
C TYR A 19 21.71 -11.78 8.68
N LYS A 20 22.15 -11.83 7.41
CA LYS A 20 22.83 -13.02 6.86
C LYS A 20 24.10 -13.37 7.65
N ALA A 21 24.91 -12.38 8.03
CA ALA A 21 26.13 -12.62 8.80
C ALA A 21 25.80 -13.16 10.20
N GLU A 22 24.79 -12.62 10.86
CA GLU A 22 24.30 -13.09 12.16
C GLU A 22 23.82 -14.54 12.11
N LEU A 23 23.02 -14.91 11.10
CA LEU A 23 22.59 -16.29 10.89
C LEU A 23 23.77 -17.26 10.68
N LEU A 24 24.80 -16.83 9.96
CA LEU A 24 25.98 -17.67 9.72
C LEU A 24 26.79 -17.87 11.00
N GLU A 25 26.88 -16.87 11.88
CA GLU A 25 27.49 -17.04 13.19
C GLU A 25 26.67 -17.97 14.08
N GLU A 26 25.34 -17.87 14.07
CA GLU A 26 24.47 -18.78 14.82
C GLU A 26 24.64 -20.24 14.35
N VAL A 27 24.61 -20.48 13.04
CA VAL A 27 24.89 -21.81 12.46
C VAL A 27 26.27 -22.31 12.87
N LYS A 28 27.29 -21.45 12.85
CA LYS A 28 28.63 -21.81 13.28
C LYS A 28 28.66 -22.20 14.76
N THR A 29 27.95 -21.50 15.63
CA THR A 29 27.87 -21.86 17.06
C THR A 29 27.22 -23.23 17.29
N VAL A 30 26.17 -23.56 16.53
CA VAL A 30 25.50 -24.88 16.60
C VAL A 30 26.42 -26.00 16.09
N VAL A 31 27.18 -25.73 15.03
CA VAL A 31 28.20 -26.69 14.53
C VAL A 31 29.30 -26.90 15.57
N ASP A 32 29.78 -25.82 16.20
CA ASP A 32 30.83 -25.88 17.22
C ASP A 32 30.33 -26.55 18.52
N SER A 33 29.03 -26.44 18.85
CA SER A 33 28.44 -27.11 20.02
C SER A 33 28.19 -28.61 19.81
N GLY A 34 28.30 -29.10 18.57
CA GLY A 34 28.02 -30.49 18.22
C GLY A 34 26.53 -30.85 18.25
N GLU A 35 25.66 -29.84 18.32
CA GLU A 35 24.21 -30.01 18.21
C GLU A 35 23.82 -30.46 16.80
N ASP A 36 22.66 -31.13 16.68
CA ASP A 36 22.13 -31.53 15.39
C ASP A 36 21.66 -30.30 14.60
N LEU A 37 22.57 -29.79 13.76
CA LEU A 37 22.33 -28.65 12.90
C LEU A 37 21.07 -28.85 12.02
N LYS A 38 20.79 -30.09 11.61
CA LYS A 38 19.62 -30.37 10.76
C LYS A 38 18.33 -30.05 11.50
N THR A 39 18.15 -30.62 12.69
CA THR A 39 16.97 -30.38 13.53
C THR A 39 16.84 -28.90 13.90
N TYR A 40 17.94 -28.23 14.21
CA TYR A 40 17.94 -26.79 14.49
C TYR A 40 17.43 -25.96 13.30
N LEU A 41 17.95 -26.22 12.09
CA LEU A 41 17.54 -25.50 10.87
C LEU A 41 16.08 -25.75 10.51
N GLU A 42 15.58 -26.98 10.67
CA GLU A 42 14.18 -27.32 10.42
C GLU A 42 13.23 -26.54 11.35
N ASN A 43 13.57 -26.42 12.64
CA ASN A 43 12.79 -25.64 13.60
C ASN A 43 12.83 -24.12 13.32
N ALA A 44 14.02 -23.60 12.98
CA ALA A 44 14.20 -22.19 12.62
C ALA A 44 13.37 -21.83 11.36
N LEU A 45 13.39 -22.69 10.34
CA LEU A 45 12.59 -22.52 9.13
C LEU A 45 11.08 -22.53 9.43
N ALA A 46 10.59 -23.48 10.23
CA ALA A 46 9.18 -23.56 10.58
C ALA A 46 8.67 -22.29 11.30
N THR A 47 9.54 -21.69 12.13
CA THR A 47 9.24 -20.43 12.82
C THR A 47 9.12 -19.27 11.82
N VAL A 48 10.08 -19.14 10.90
CA VAL A 48 10.06 -18.11 9.85
C VAL A 48 8.84 -18.24 8.94
N GLU A 49 8.48 -19.47 8.54
CA GLU A 49 7.28 -19.72 7.73
C GLU A 49 6.00 -19.28 8.45
N THR A 50 5.91 -19.52 9.75
CA THR A 50 4.78 -19.10 10.58
C THR A 50 4.68 -17.58 10.65
N ASP A 51 5.81 -16.90 10.87
CA ASP A 51 5.86 -15.44 10.93
C ASP A 51 5.48 -14.80 9.58
N LEU A 52 6.01 -15.32 8.47
CA LEU A 52 5.64 -14.87 7.12
C LEU A 52 4.14 -15.03 6.87
N ALA A 53 3.57 -16.18 7.23
CA ALA A 53 2.14 -16.42 7.09
C ALA A 53 1.29 -15.44 7.93
N SER A 54 1.79 -15.02 9.09
CA SER A 54 1.11 -14.03 9.94
C SER A 54 1.08 -12.63 9.32
N LEU A 55 2.17 -12.23 8.64
CA LEU A 55 2.28 -10.95 7.94
C LEU A 55 1.34 -10.91 6.73
N ASP A 56 1.24 -12.01 5.99
CA ASP A 56 0.33 -12.14 4.86
C ASP A 56 -1.14 -12.07 5.28
N LYS A 57 -1.51 -12.73 6.39
CA LYS A 57 -2.86 -12.62 6.96
C LYS A 57 -3.21 -11.19 7.36
N LYS A 58 -2.26 -10.46 7.97
CA LYS A 58 -2.44 -9.05 8.37
C LYS A 58 -2.59 -8.12 7.16
N ALA A 59 -1.86 -8.38 6.07
CA ALA A 59 -2.02 -7.64 4.81
C ALA A 59 -3.39 -7.89 4.15
N LYS A 60 -3.86 -9.16 4.16
CA LYS A 60 -5.18 -9.53 3.63
C LYS A 60 -6.33 -8.97 4.47
N SER A 61 -6.24 -8.93 5.80
CA SER A 61 -7.26 -8.32 6.67
C SER A 61 -7.47 -6.82 6.42
N LYS A 62 -6.43 -6.06 6.04
CA LYS A 62 -6.56 -4.64 5.66
C LYS A 62 -7.24 -4.44 4.30
N ARG A 63 -7.10 -5.41 3.37
CA ARG A 63 -7.87 -5.48 2.13
C ARG A 63 -9.11 -6.33 2.40
N ASN A 64 -10.17 -5.77 2.98
CA ASN A 64 -11.47 -6.45 3.00
C ASN A 64 -11.95 -6.70 1.56
N VAL A 65 -11.55 -7.84 0.98
CA VAL A 65 -11.89 -8.31 -0.37
C VAL A 65 -13.30 -8.93 -0.40
N GLY A 66 -13.96 -9.05 0.76
CA GLY A 66 -15.31 -9.62 0.88
C GLY A 66 -16.46 -8.62 1.11
N SER A 67 -16.19 -7.32 1.32
CA SER A 67 -17.28 -6.33 1.44
C SER A 67 -17.53 -5.67 0.09
N ALA A 68 -18.80 -5.56 -0.31
CA ALA A 68 -19.20 -4.76 -1.47
C ALA A 68 -18.50 -3.38 -1.43
N PRO A 69 -18.04 -2.85 -2.58
CA PRO A 69 -17.43 -1.52 -2.63
C PRO A 69 -18.31 -0.51 -1.90
N ARG A 70 -17.71 0.30 -1.03
CA ARG A 70 -18.46 1.32 -0.30
C ARG A 70 -19.19 2.22 -1.31
N PRO A 71 -20.46 2.59 -1.04
CA PRO A 71 -21.18 3.50 -1.91
C PRO A 71 -20.36 4.80 -2.03
N LEU A 72 -20.24 5.30 -3.26
CA LEU A 72 -19.50 6.52 -3.54
C LEU A 72 -20.13 7.70 -2.80
N SER A 73 -19.31 8.54 -2.18
CA SER A 73 -19.77 9.80 -1.60
C SER A 73 -20.28 10.75 -2.69
N ALA A 74 -21.10 11.73 -2.31
CA ALA A 74 -21.59 12.76 -3.24
C ALA A 74 -20.43 13.49 -3.97
N TYR A 75 -19.33 13.74 -3.26
CA TYR A 75 -18.12 14.30 -3.87
C TYR A 75 -17.51 13.35 -4.91
N ASN A 76 -17.33 12.08 -4.57
CA ASN A 76 -16.74 11.11 -5.49
C ASN A 76 -17.61 10.91 -6.74
N LYS A 77 -18.94 10.95 -6.60
CA LYS A 77 -19.89 10.94 -7.72
C LYS A 77 -19.73 12.19 -8.59
N PHE A 78 -19.66 13.38 -7.99
CA PHE A 78 -19.41 14.63 -8.71
C PHE A 78 -18.08 14.61 -9.48
N ILE A 79 -17.01 14.14 -8.85
CA ILE A 79 -15.67 14.00 -9.45
C ILE A 79 -15.71 13.04 -10.64
N LYS A 80 -16.42 11.90 -10.53
CA LYS A 80 -16.58 10.91 -11.61
C LYS A 80 -17.23 11.49 -12.86
N VAL A 81 -18.17 12.42 -12.71
CA VAL A 81 -18.86 13.11 -13.82
C VAL A 81 -18.02 14.29 -14.34
N THR A 82 -17.48 15.10 -13.44
CA THR A 82 -16.84 16.38 -13.78
C THR A 82 -15.44 16.23 -14.37
N LEU A 83 -14.66 15.22 -13.95
CA LEU A 83 -13.30 15.03 -14.50
C LEU A 83 -13.30 14.70 -16.00
N PRO A 84 -14.13 13.78 -16.50
CA PRO A 84 -14.26 13.54 -17.93
C PRO A 84 -14.68 14.79 -18.71
N GLU A 85 -15.62 15.59 -18.20
CA GLU A 85 -16.04 16.86 -18.82
C GLU A 85 -14.86 17.84 -18.93
N LEU A 86 -14.11 18.02 -17.84
CA LEU A 86 -12.94 18.91 -17.83
C LEU A 86 -11.82 18.39 -18.75
N LYS A 87 -11.68 17.07 -18.88
CA LYS A 87 -10.72 16.44 -19.80
C LYS A 87 -11.16 16.63 -21.25
N ALA A 88 -12.45 16.52 -21.55
CA ALA A 88 -12.98 16.77 -22.88
C ALA A 88 -12.81 18.23 -23.30
N GLN A 89 -13.01 19.17 -22.36
CA GLN A 89 -12.82 20.60 -22.60
C GLN A 89 -11.35 21.00 -22.73
N ASN A 90 -10.45 20.32 -22.02
CA ASN A 90 -9.00 20.57 -22.08
C ASN A 90 -8.22 19.25 -22.03
N PRO A 91 -8.03 18.59 -23.19
CA PRO A 91 -7.35 17.29 -23.27
C PRO A 91 -5.89 17.33 -22.80
N ASP A 92 -5.21 18.47 -22.99
CA ASP A 92 -3.80 18.66 -22.65
C ASP A 92 -3.57 19.07 -21.18
N MET A 93 -4.63 19.24 -20.39
CA MET A 93 -4.52 19.66 -19.00
C MET A 93 -4.03 18.52 -18.11
N ASP A 94 -2.99 18.82 -17.32
CA ASP A 94 -2.45 17.88 -16.33
C ASP A 94 -3.53 17.41 -15.32
N ASN A 95 -3.44 16.15 -14.93
CA ASN A 95 -4.40 15.50 -14.05
C ASN A 95 -4.50 16.19 -12.69
N LYS A 96 -3.38 16.70 -12.15
CA LYS A 96 -3.35 17.40 -10.86
C LYS A 96 -4.15 18.71 -10.95
N THR A 97 -3.85 19.51 -11.97
CA THR A 97 -4.55 20.78 -12.23
C THR A 97 -6.04 20.58 -12.47
N ARG A 98 -6.41 19.53 -13.21
CA ARG A 98 -7.80 19.18 -13.46
C ARG A 98 -8.55 18.78 -12.18
N MET A 99 -7.90 18.02 -11.30
CA MET A 99 -8.48 17.66 -9.99
C MET A 99 -8.65 18.89 -9.09
N SER A 100 -7.68 19.81 -9.07
CA SER A 100 -7.80 21.07 -8.33
C SER A 100 -9.00 21.89 -8.80
N LYS A 101 -9.18 22.07 -10.12
CA LYS A 101 -10.34 22.77 -10.69
C LYS A 101 -11.67 22.08 -10.35
N ALA A 102 -11.71 20.75 -10.38
CA ALA A 102 -12.90 20.01 -9.97
C ALA A 102 -13.22 20.24 -8.49
N SER A 103 -12.22 20.24 -7.61
CA SER A 103 -12.39 20.52 -6.18
C SER A 103 -12.89 21.94 -5.92
N GLU A 104 -12.33 22.94 -6.61
CA GLU A 104 -12.80 24.33 -6.54
C GLU A 104 -14.27 24.43 -6.95
N LYS A 105 -14.64 23.82 -8.09
CA LYS A 105 -16.02 23.78 -8.58
C LYS A 105 -16.95 23.13 -7.55
N TRP A 106 -16.53 22.04 -6.90
CA TRP A 106 -17.30 21.41 -5.83
C TRP A 106 -17.51 22.35 -4.63
N GLN A 107 -16.48 23.08 -4.20
CA GLN A 107 -16.60 24.01 -3.09
C GLN A 107 -17.60 25.13 -3.39
N SER A 108 -17.61 25.64 -4.62
CA SER A 108 -18.55 26.67 -5.09
C SER A 108 -20.01 26.20 -5.22
N LEU A 109 -20.29 24.89 -5.21
CA LEU A 109 -21.67 24.39 -5.27
C LEU A 109 -22.43 24.66 -3.97
N THR A 110 -23.70 25.04 -4.12
CA THR A 110 -24.64 25.20 -3.01
C THR A 110 -24.94 23.85 -2.33
N PRO A 111 -25.37 23.84 -1.06
CA PRO A 111 -25.76 22.61 -0.38
C PRO A 111 -26.82 21.80 -1.14
N LYS A 112 -27.79 22.47 -1.77
CA LYS A 112 -28.85 21.83 -2.56
C LYS A 112 -28.29 21.09 -3.79
N GLN A 113 -27.30 21.67 -4.47
CA GLN A 113 -26.62 21.02 -5.60
C GLN A 113 -25.74 19.86 -5.12
N LYS A 114 -25.12 19.96 -3.95
CA LYS A 114 -24.33 18.85 -3.38
C LYS A 114 -25.22 17.66 -3.00
N GLU A 115 -26.43 17.92 -2.50
CA GLU A 115 -27.39 16.88 -2.13
C GLU A 115 -27.89 16.09 -3.37
N SER A 116 -28.03 16.73 -4.54
CA SER A 116 -28.43 16.00 -5.75
C SER A 116 -27.40 14.93 -6.14
N TYR A 117 -26.10 15.18 -5.91
CA TYR A 117 -25.06 14.17 -6.15
C TYR A 117 -25.07 13.03 -5.12
N LYS A 118 -25.69 13.20 -3.95
CA LYS A 118 -25.80 12.13 -2.95
C LYS A 118 -26.78 11.06 -3.42
N THR A 119 -27.92 11.50 -3.97
CA THR A 119 -29.00 10.64 -4.49
C THR A 119 -28.75 10.19 -5.93
N MET A 120 -27.84 10.84 -6.66
CA MET A 120 -27.47 10.44 -8.03
C MET A 120 -26.90 9.01 -8.05
N GLU A 121 -27.47 8.14 -8.88
CA GLU A 121 -26.93 6.81 -9.16
C GLU A 121 -25.91 6.95 -10.32
N VAL A 122 -24.64 6.60 -10.09
CA VAL A 122 -23.50 6.81 -11.01
C VAL A 122 -22.66 5.56 -11.12
#